data_AF-A0A643JUD3-F1
#
_entry.id   AF-A0A643JUD3-F1
#
_cell.length_a   1.000
_cell.length_b   1.000
_cell.length_c   1.000
_cell.angle_alpha   90.00
_cell.angle_beta   90.00
_cell.angle_gamma   90.00
#
_symmetry.space_group_name_H-M   'P 1'
#
loop_
_entity.id
_entity.type
_entity.pdbx_description
1 polymer ?
#
loop_
_entity_poly.entity_id
_entity_poly.type
_entity_poly.pdbx_seq_one_letter_code
_entity_poly.pdbx_strand_id
1 'polypeptide(L)'
;MIKKFIKIYKYIYMGVCYPDDMDASPIGRDASIEEIEAASDALLGHTFGDIVTTDLSGADRTKVKGQLGELLENYYGMANDNDPLPDFRAAGLELKCKPLKISYGDYFYPKEPLSVGMIDYSEVAETEYWRDIEKLRKKFLNLLIVWFVHDGDSRADFPFIWWQSWSPHEHMDEQIQEEYEEIRRQVLEGEHLSETEAGNDILQTCPKHNYDFANDEPGSFVVNSGHPHLEKPERRSWRIPTRFLVRMLADNANLELIDRGRVQYVKKDALWKKSKDRATDAESISRFVSIGDAQSELRDFDR
;
A
#
# COMPACT_ATOMS: atom_id res chain seq x y z
N MET A 1 -25.86 23.81 0.28
CA MET A 1 -25.05 24.61 -0.67
C MET A 1 -23.60 24.49 -0.22
N ILE A 2 -22.86 23.51 -0.73
CA ILE A 2 -21.45 23.30 -0.35
C ILE A 2 -20.66 24.41 -1.04
N LYS A 3 -20.06 25.32 -0.26
CA LYS A 3 -19.06 26.24 -0.79
C LYS A 3 -17.93 25.38 -1.37
N LYS A 4 -17.85 25.25 -2.69
CA LYS A 4 -16.60 24.83 -3.33
C LYS A 4 -15.59 25.92 -2.99
N PHE A 5 -14.77 25.69 -1.98
CA PHE A 5 -13.58 26.49 -1.76
C PHE A 5 -12.76 26.42 -3.05
N ILE A 6 -12.40 27.57 -3.60
CA ILE A 6 -11.44 27.64 -4.70
C ILE A 6 -10.12 27.22 -4.07
N LYS A 7 -9.64 26.01 -4.39
CA LYS A 7 -8.29 25.60 -4.02
C LYS A 7 -7.31 26.45 -4.82
N ILE A 8 -6.42 27.12 -4.11
CA ILE A 8 -5.29 27.84 -4.72
C ILE A 8 -4.09 26.90 -4.63
N TYR A 9 -3.42 26.70 -5.75
CA TYR A 9 -2.26 25.83 -5.84
C TYR A 9 -1.00 26.67 -5.91
N LYS A 10 0.00 26.30 -5.11
CA LYS A 10 1.33 26.92 -5.10
C LYS A 10 2.01 26.71 -6.44
N TYR A 11 1.91 25.49 -6.98
CA TYR A 11 2.32 25.11 -8.33
C TYR A 11 1.81 23.70 -8.69
N ILE A 12 2.10 23.28 -9.92
CA ILE A 12 1.77 21.96 -10.47
C ILE A 12 3.06 21.32 -11.00
N TYR A 13 3.30 20.04 -10.69
CA TYR A 13 4.43 19.26 -11.21
C TYR A 13 3.96 17.87 -11.60
N MET A 14 4.29 17.40 -12.81
CA MET A 14 3.88 16.06 -13.30
C MET A 14 2.37 15.76 -13.17
N GLY A 15 1.51 16.78 -13.34
CA GLY A 15 0.06 16.65 -13.20
C GLY A 15 -0.45 16.59 -11.76
N VAL A 16 0.45 16.62 -10.77
CA VAL A 16 0.16 16.75 -9.34
C VAL A 16 0.08 18.22 -8.94
N CYS A 17 -0.95 18.55 -8.16
CA CYS A 17 -1.15 19.84 -7.53
C CYS A 17 -0.48 19.86 -6.16
N TYR A 18 0.19 20.96 -5.83
CA TYR A 18 0.64 21.27 -4.48
C TYR A 18 -0.19 22.46 -3.99
N PRO A 19 -1.21 22.21 -3.16
CA PRO A 19 -2.02 23.28 -2.54
C PRO A 19 -1.16 24.30 -1.77
N ASP A 20 -1.62 25.55 -1.68
CA ASP A 20 -0.90 26.59 -0.91
C ASP A 20 -0.74 26.26 0.59
N ASP A 21 -1.67 25.47 1.13
CA ASP A 21 -1.68 24.99 2.51
C ASP A 21 -0.85 23.71 2.71
N MET A 22 -0.28 23.14 1.64
CA MET A 22 0.60 21.98 1.70
C MET A 22 2.06 22.42 1.67
N ASP A 23 2.78 22.19 2.77
CA ASP A 23 4.22 22.44 2.84
C ASP A 23 5.03 21.26 2.27
N ALA A 24 4.88 21.03 0.97
CA ALA A 24 5.59 19.97 0.27
C ALA A 24 6.11 20.42 -1.09
N SER A 25 7.12 19.71 -1.58
CA SER A 25 7.59 19.82 -2.95
C SER A 25 8.10 18.53 -3.55
N PRO A 26 8.16 18.38 -4.88
CA PRO A 26 8.68 17.17 -5.49
C PRO A 26 10.14 17.00 -5.07
N ILE A 27 10.42 15.93 -4.32
CA ILE A 27 11.73 15.64 -3.72
C ILE A 27 12.61 14.75 -4.61
N GLY A 28 12.01 13.99 -5.52
CA GLY A 28 12.70 13.09 -6.46
C GLY A 28 13.24 11.81 -5.80
N ARG A 29 13.90 10.98 -6.63
CA ARG A 29 14.37 9.64 -6.24
C ARG A 29 15.57 9.63 -5.29
N ASP A 30 16.33 10.74 -5.25
CA ASP A 30 17.57 10.85 -4.47
C ASP A 30 17.35 11.59 -3.13
N ALA A 31 16.10 11.77 -2.73
CA ALA A 31 15.72 12.43 -1.48
C ALA A 31 16.28 11.71 -0.25
N SER A 32 16.62 12.49 0.78
CA SER A 32 16.98 11.96 2.09
C SER A 32 15.77 11.36 2.80
N ILE A 33 16.01 10.57 3.85
CA ILE A 33 14.91 10.04 4.68
C ILE A 33 14.09 11.21 5.21
N GLU A 34 14.72 12.23 5.78
CA GLU A 34 14.04 13.39 6.37
C GLU A 34 13.16 14.15 5.36
N GLU A 35 13.60 14.30 4.11
CA GLU A 35 12.80 14.91 3.04
C GLU A 35 11.58 14.06 2.68
N ILE A 36 11.74 12.73 2.66
CA ILE A 36 10.65 11.77 2.44
C ILE A 36 9.65 11.83 3.59
N GLU A 37 10.11 11.85 4.84
CA GLU A 37 9.25 11.93 6.03
C GLU A 37 8.44 13.22 6.02
N ALA A 38 9.10 14.37 5.78
CA ALA A 38 8.45 15.68 5.73
C ALA A 38 7.39 15.77 4.64
N ALA A 39 7.69 15.31 3.42
CA ALA A 39 6.71 15.25 2.34
C ALA A 39 5.54 14.32 2.69
N SER A 40 5.82 13.18 3.34
CA SER A 40 4.77 12.23 3.72
C SER A 40 3.87 12.74 4.86
N ASP A 41 4.40 13.50 5.81
CA ASP A 41 3.64 14.19 6.86
C ASP A 41 2.75 15.30 6.28
N ALA A 42 3.26 16.05 5.29
CA ALA A 42 2.51 17.09 4.59
C ALA A 42 1.38 16.53 3.70
N LEU A 43 1.46 15.26 3.29
CA LEU A 43 0.43 14.59 2.53
C LEU A 43 -0.78 14.17 3.39
N LEU A 44 -0.59 13.93 4.69
CA LEU A 44 -1.64 13.45 5.58
C LEU A 44 -2.79 14.45 5.65
N GLY A 45 -4.02 13.93 5.56
CA GLY A 45 -5.23 14.76 5.60
C GLY A 45 -5.58 15.39 4.27
N HIS A 46 -4.76 15.28 3.23
CA HIS A 46 -5.16 15.56 1.86
C HIS A 46 -5.81 14.33 1.20
N THR A 47 -6.62 14.56 0.17
CA THR A 47 -7.16 13.50 -0.70
C THR A 47 -6.44 13.45 -2.04
N PHE A 48 -6.61 12.36 -2.80
CA PHE A 48 -6.10 12.33 -4.18
C PHE A 48 -6.64 13.50 -5.03
N GLY A 49 -7.89 13.92 -4.79
CA GLY A 49 -8.50 15.09 -5.44
C GLY A 49 -7.95 16.45 -4.98
N ASP A 50 -7.24 16.51 -3.86
CA ASP A 50 -6.49 17.70 -3.44
C ASP A 50 -5.19 17.85 -4.23
N ILE A 51 -4.57 16.73 -4.62
CA ILE A 51 -3.23 16.71 -5.21
C ILE A 51 -3.21 16.43 -6.72
N VAL A 52 -4.35 16.46 -7.42
CA VAL A 52 -4.40 16.13 -8.86
C VAL A 52 -5.10 17.22 -9.67
N THR A 53 -4.60 17.45 -10.88
CA THR A 53 -5.20 18.39 -11.84
C THR A 53 -6.32 17.77 -12.68
N THR A 54 -6.31 16.44 -12.83
CA THR A 54 -7.26 15.69 -13.65
C THR A 54 -8.46 15.23 -12.85
N ASP A 55 -9.61 15.14 -13.53
CA ASP A 55 -10.82 14.64 -12.90
C ASP A 55 -10.73 13.12 -12.66
N LEU A 56 -10.68 12.71 -11.39
CA LEU A 56 -10.68 11.30 -11.00
C LEU A 56 -12.10 10.70 -10.91
N SER A 57 -13.15 11.52 -11.07
CA SER A 57 -14.56 11.10 -11.00
C SER A 57 -15.01 10.29 -12.22
N GLY A 58 -14.27 10.37 -13.34
CA GLY A 58 -14.55 9.60 -14.55
C GLY A 58 -13.28 9.03 -15.18
N ALA A 59 -12.97 7.76 -14.91
CA ALA A 59 -12.05 7.02 -15.76
C ALA A 59 -12.43 5.53 -15.81
N ASP A 60 -12.52 5.07 -17.05
CA ASP A 60 -12.60 3.68 -17.51
C ASP A 60 -11.92 2.68 -16.57
N ARG A 61 -12.65 1.68 -16.07
CA ARG A 61 -12.17 0.68 -15.07
C ARG A 61 -10.87 -0.01 -15.49
N THR A 62 -10.57 -0.01 -16.79
CA THR A 62 -9.39 -0.62 -17.41
C THR A 62 -8.09 0.19 -17.20
N LYS A 63 -8.13 1.52 -17.09
CA LYS A 63 -6.93 2.36 -16.86
C LYS A 63 -6.64 2.65 -15.38
N VAL A 64 -7.39 2.03 -14.47
CA VAL A 64 -7.53 2.43 -13.06
C VAL A 64 -6.60 1.67 -12.11
N LYS A 65 -6.09 0.49 -12.51
CA LYS A 65 -5.21 -0.33 -11.68
C LYS A 65 -3.77 0.18 -11.80
N GLY A 66 -3.26 0.79 -10.72
CA GLY A 66 -1.92 1.41 -10.68
C GLY A 66 -1.93 2.94 -10.68
N GLN A 67 -3.03 3.58 -11.13
CA GLN A 67 -3.12 5.04 -11.23
C GLN A 67 -2.89 5.77 -9.90
N LEU A 68 -3.40 5.23 -8.78
CA LEU A 68 -3.19 5.85 -7.46
C LEU A 68 -1.73 5.72 -6.99
N GLY A 69 -1.05 4.64 -7.37
CA GLY A 69 0.38 4.47 -7.10
C GLY A 69 1.21 5.47 -7.91
N GLU A 70 0.92 5.59 -9.21
CA GLU A 70 1.57 6.55 -10.10
C GLU A 70 1.33 8.00 -9.66
N LEU A 71 0.11 8.35 -9.21
CA LEU A 71 -0.16 9.68 -8.65
C LEU A 71 0.69 9.96 -7.41
N LEU A 72 0.89 8.95 -6.56
CA LEU A 72 1.73 9.07 -5.37
C LEU A 72 3.22 9.17 -5.74
N GLU A 73 3.70 8.41 -6.72
CA GLU A 73 5.06 8.55 -7.27
C GLU A 73 5.30 9.97 -7.82
N ASN A 74 4.35 10.47 -8.62
CA ASN A 74 4.39 11.83 -9.15
C ASN A 74 4.35 12.88 -8.03
N TYR A 75 3.67 12.61 -6.91
CA TYR A 75 3.63 13.49 -5.75
C TYR A 75 5.01 13.65 -5.10
N TYR A 76 5.79 12.59 -5.05
CA TYR A 76 7.19 12.69 -4.63
C TYR A 76 8.12 13.17 -5.75
N GLY A 77 7.60 13.47 -6.94
CA GLY A 77 8.36 13.96 -8.08
C GLY A 77 9.09 12.88 -8.88
N MET A 78 8.62 11.63 -8.81
CA MET A 78 9.20 10.49 -9.51
C MET A 78 8.39 10.18 -10.76
N ALA A 79 9.07 10.03 -11.90
CA ALA A 79 8.44 9.52 -13.12
C ALA A 79 8.27 8.00 -13.04
N ASN A 80 7.12 7.52 -13.51
CA ASN A 80 6.86 6.10 -13.68
C ASN A 80 7.91 5.48 -14.63
N ASP A 81 8.64 4.50 -14.12
CA ASP A 81 9.55 3.65 -14.89
C ASP A 81 9.45 2.20 -14.41
N ASN A 82 9.98 1.27 -15.20
CA ASN A 82 10.05 -0.15 -14.83
C ASN A 82 11.41 -0.50 -14.20
N ASP A 83 12.00 0.42 -13.44
CA ASP A 83 13.32 0.20 -12.83
C ASP A 83 13.23 -0.87 -11.73
N PRO A 84 14.11 -1.90 -11.72
CA PRO A 84 14.17 -2.87 -10.63
C PRO A 84 14.68 -2.30 -9.31
N LEU A 85 15.25 -1.10 -9.29
CA LEU A 85 15.72 -0.41 -8.07
C LEU A 85 14.54 0.06 -7.19
N PRO A 86 14.79 0.32 -5.90
CA PRO A 86 13.82 1.00 -5.03
C PRO A 86 13.45 2.37 -5.59
N ASP A 87 12.22 2.81 -5.32
CA ASP A 87 11.70 4.10 -5.78
C ASP A 87 12.57 5.27 -5.31
N PHE A 88 12.88 5.32 -4.01
CA PHE A 88 13.87 6.23 -3.44
C PHE A 88 15.24 5.55 -3.36
N ARG A 89 16.08 5.82 -4.35
CA ARG A 89 17.37 5.15 -4.54
C ARG A 89 18.37 5.46 -3.44
N ALA A 90 18.45 6.71 -3.01
CA ALA A 90 19.39 7.14 -1.97
C ALA A 90 19.03 6.56 -0.60
N ALA A 91 17.74 6.57 -0.24
CA ALA A 91 17.22 5.99 1.00
C ALA A 91 17.07 4.46 0.93
N GLY A 92 17.09 3.87 -0.27
CA GLY A 92 16.84 2.45 -0.49
C GLY A 92 15.42 2.02 -0.15
N LEU A 93 14.43 2.92 -0.22
CA LEU A 93 13.03 2.67 0.12
C LEU A 93 12.18 2.39 -1.13
N GLU A 94 11.41 1.31 -1.09
CA GLU A 94 10.38 0.97 -2.09
C GLU A 94 9.03 1.52 -1.64
N LEU A 95 8.40 2.35 -2.47
CA LEU A 95 7.13 3.00 -2.19
C LEU A 95 5.95 2.06 -2.49
N LYS A 96 4.98 2.02 -1.58
CA LYS A 96 3.73 1.27 -1.72
C LYS A 96 2.55 2.11 -1.28
N CYS A 97 1.66 2.42 -2.21
CA CYS A 97 0.35 3.00 -1.92
C CYS A 97 -0.65 1.88 -1.55
N LYS A 98 -1.26 1.94 -0.35
CA LYS A 98 -2.11 0.85 0.17
C LYS A 98 -3.48 1.35 0.70
N PRO A 99 -4.60 0.75 0.23
CA PRO A 99 -5.92 1.09 0.72
C PRO A 99 -6.28 0.42 2.06
N LEU A 100 -6.83 1.21 2.98
CA LEU A 100 -7.61 0.76 4.13
C LEU A 100 -9.11 0.78 3.80
N LYS A 101 -9.85 -0.21 4.28
CA LYS A 101 -11.31 -0.25 4.24
C LYS A 101 -11.88 -0.04 5.65
N ILE A 102 -13.05 0.58 5.70
CA ILE A 102 -13.84 0.68 6.93
C ILE A 102 -14.63 -0.62 7.12
N SER A 103 -14.60 -1.16 8.34
CA SER A 103 -15.41 -2.30 8.78
C SER A 103 -16.20 -1.91 10.02
N TYR A 104 -17.46 -2.33 10.09
CA TYR A 104 -18.39 -2.04 11.20
C TYR A 104 -18.45 -0.55 11.59
N GLY A 105 -18.18 0.38 10.67
CA GLY A 105 -18.14 1.83 10.91
C GLY A 105 -16.93 2.35 11.69
N ASP A 106 -16.31 1.54 12.54
CA ASP A 106 -15.36 2.00 13.58
C ASP A 106 -13.95 1.43 13.47
N TYR A 107 -13.68 0.60 12.45
CA TYR A 107 -12.43 -0.13 12.32
C TYR A 107 -11.83 -0.02 10.92
N PHE A 108 -10.51 0.04 10.84
CA PHE A 108 -9.76 -0.08 9.60
C PHE A 108 -9.10 -1.45 9.46
N TYR A 109 -9.03 -1.92 8.21
CA TYR A 109 -8.22 -3.07 7.81
C TYR A 109 -7.69 -2.87 6.38
N PRO A 110 -6.52 -3.43 6.01
CA PRO A 110 -6.03 -3.43 4.64
C PRO A 110 -7.02 -4.11 3.69
N LYS A 111 -7.42 -3.40 2.64
CA LYS A 111 -8.38 -3.91 1.65
C LYS A 111 -7.81 -5.05 0.80
N GLU A 112 -6.49 -5.06 0.59
CA GLU A 112 -5.79 -6.00 -0.26
C GLU A 112 -4.36 -6.27 0.24
N PRO A 113 -3.76 -7.43 -0.11
CA PRO A 113 -2.35 -7.70 0.16
C PRO A 113 -1.40 -6.71 -0.52
N LEU A 114 -0.16 -6.66 -0.05
CA LEU A 114 0.91 -5.86 -0.66
C LEU A 114 1.72 -6.76 -1.58
N SER A 115 1.77 -6.42 -2.86
CA SER A 115 2.58 -7.14 -3.86
C SER A 115 4.01 -6.61 -3.80
N VAL A 116 4.99 -7.51 -3.72
CA VAL A 116 6.41 -7.15 -3.60
C VAL A 116 7.09 -7.21 -4.96
N GLY A 117 6.94 -8.31 -5.69
CA GLY A 117 7.53 -8.48 -7.02
C GLY A 117 7.11 -9.80 -7.66
N MET A 118 7.27 -9.91 -8.98
CA MET A 118 7.02 -11.15 -9.72
C MET A 118 7.96 -12.27 -9.25
N ILE A 119 7.46 -13.50 -9.22
CA ILE A 119 8.27 -14.69 -8.93
C ILE A 119 8.98 -15.14 -10.20
N ASP A 120 10.27 -15.40 -10.09
CA ASP A 120 11.05 -16.13 -11.08
C ASP A 120 11.26 -17.56 -10.56
N TYR A 121 10.59 -18.53 -11.18
CA TYR A 121 10.63 -19.92 -10.72
C TYR A 121 12.00 -20.57 -10.90
N SER A 122 12.82 -20.12 -11.85
CA SER A 122 14.19 -20.64 -12.04
C SER A 122 15.09 -20.12 -10.92
N GLU A 123 15.00 -18.83 -10.64
CA GLU A 123 15.75 -18.21 -9.53
C GLU A 123 15.39 -18.86 -8.18
N VAL A 124 14.10 -19.10 -7.91
CA VAL A 124 13.65 -19.80 -6.69
C VAL A 124 14.22 -21.22 -6.60
N ALA A 125 14.21 -21.97 -7.71
CA ALA A 125 14.74 -23.33 -7.72
C ALA A 125 16.25 -23.36 -7.43
N GLU A 126 17.00 -22.36 -7.92
CA GLU A 126 18.46 -22.26 -7.78
C GLU A 126 18.91 -21.62 -6.47
N THR A 127 18.03 -20.89 -5.78
CA THR A 127 18.40 -20.06 -4.61
C THR A 127 17.84 -20.63 -3.31
N GLU A 128 18.71 -20.98 -2.36
CA GLU A 128 18.32 -21.58 -1.07
C GLU A 128 17.78 -20.56 -0.06
N TYR A 129 18.31 -19.33 -0.06
CA TYR A 129 17.93 -18.29 0.90
C TYR A 129 17.12 -17.17 0.24
N TRP A 130 16.01 -16.76 0.89
CA TRP A 130 15.13 -15.73 0.34
C TRP A 130 15.85 -14.39 0.10
N ARG A 131 16.85 -14.07 0.93
CA ARG A 131 17.66 -12.85 0.84
C ARG A 131 18.56 -12.81 -0.40
N ASP A 132 18.89 -13.97 -0.97
CA ASP A 132 19.74 -14.05 -2.15
C ASP A 132 18.95 -13.80 -3.44
N ILE A 133 17.60 -13.84 -3.39
CA ILE A 133 16.74 -13.35 -4.46
C ILE A 133 16.77 -11.82 -4.45
N GLU A 134 17.58 -11.23 -5.33
CA GLU A 134 17.91 -9.80 -5.29
C GLU A 134 16.66 -8.90 -5.36
N LYS A 135 15.72 -9.21 -6.26
CA LYS A 135 14.48 -8.44 -6.44
C LYS A 135 13.57 -8.52 -5.22
N LEU A 136 13.43 -9.71 -4.64
CA LEU A 136 12.64 -9.90 -3.43
C LEU A 136 13.30 -9.13 -2.28
N ARG A 137 14.59 -9.35 -2.02
CA ARG A 137 15.33 -8.68 -0.95
C ARG A 137 15.23 -7.16 -1.05
N LYS A 138 15.53 -6.57 -2.20
CA LYS A 138 15.55 -5.10 -2.37
C LYS A 138 14.19 -4.47 -2.12
N LYS A 139 13.11 -5.10 -2.57
CA LYS A 139 11.74 -4.56 -2.47
C LYS A 139 11.03 -4.92 -1.15
N PHE A 140 11.51 -5.94 -0.44
CA PHE A 140 10.92 -6.42 0.81
C PHE A 140 11.58 -5.80 2.04
N LEU A 141 12.89 -5.56 2.01
CA LEU A 141 13.63 -5.13 3.19
C LEU A 141 13.33 -3.70 3.64
N ASN A 142 12.98 -2.80 2.73
CA ASN A 142 12.88 -1.38 3.02
C ASN A 142 11.64 -0.82 2.31
N LEU A 143 10.49 -0.90 2.99
CA LEU A 143 9.21 -0.44 2.46
C LEU A 143 8.88 0.94 3.02
N LEU A 144 8.44 1.85 2.17
CA LEU A 144 7.65 3.02 2.55
C LEU A 144 6.20 2.76 2.15
N ILE A 145 5.32 2.59 3.13
CA ILE A 145 3.90 2.34 2.91
C ILE A 145 3.11 3.60 3.22
N VAL A 146 2.38 4.11 2.23
CA VAL A 146 1.44 5.23 2.39
C VAL A 146 0.02 4.69 2.34
N TRP A 147 -0.73 4.91 3.41
CA TRP A 147 -2.08 4.44 3.60
C TRP A 147 -3.11 5.51 3.24
N PHE A 148 -4.12 5.12 2.47
CA PHE A 148 -5.29 5.94 2.20
C PHE A 148 -6.57 5.20 2.58
N VAL A 149 -7.62 5.95 2.92
CA VAL A 149 -8.93 5.38 3.21
C VAL A 149 -9.72 5.22 1.92
N HIS A 150 -10.05 3.98 1.58
CA HIS A 150 -10.94 3.64 0.48
C HIS A 150 -12.40 3.69 0.95
N ASP A 151 -12.88 4.91 1.22
CA ASP A 151 -14.26 5.19 1.61
C ASP A 151 -14.89 6.18 0.61
N GLY A 152 -16.08 5.86 0.12
CA GLY A 152 -16.78 6.63 -0.91
C GLY A 152 -16.68 6.07 -2.33
N ASP A 153 -17.48 6.67 -3.22
CA ASP A 153 -17.65 6.23 -4.61
C ASP A 153 -16.60 6.83 -5.57
N SER A 154 -16.00 7.96 -5.17
CA SER A 154 -14.99 8.67 -5.97
C SER A 154 -13.61 8.52 -5.36
N ARG A 155 -12.65 8.14 -6.19
CA ARG A 155 -11.22 8.06 -5.81
C ARG A 155 -10.64 9.41 -5.44
N ALA A 156 -11.22 10.50 -5.94
CA ALA A 156 -10.82 11.86 -5.59
C ALA A 156 -11.01 12.15 -4.10
N ASP A 157 -11.94 11.46 -3.45
CA ASP A 157 -12.31 11.72 -2.06
C ASP A 157 -11.52 10.86 -1.07
N PHE A 158 -10.70 9.92 -1.56
CA PHE A 158 -9.90 9.04 -0.71
C PHE A 158 -8.80 9.83 0.01
N PRO A 159 -8.85 9.96 1.35
CA PRO A 159 -7.86 10.70 2.10
C PRO A 159 -6.64 9.84 2.45
N PHE A 160 -5.46 10.46 2.44
CA PHE A 160 -4.26 9.90 3.03
C PHE A 160 -4.33 10.02 4.56
N ILE A 161 -4.07 8.91 5.26
CA ILE A 161 -4.27 8.83 6.72
C ILE A 161 -3.01 8.46 7.47
N TRP A 162 -2.09 7.69 6.90
CA TRP A 162 -0.88 7.29 7.61
C TRP A 162 0.23 6.96 6.63
N TRP A 163 1.47 7.04 7.07
CA TRP A 163 2.58 6.46 6.35
C TRP A 163 3.56 5.81 7.33
N GLN A 164 4.34 4.84 6.85
CA GLN A 164 5.36 4.19 7.66
C GLN A 164 6.50 3.67 6.80
N SER A 165 7.70 3.75 7.35
CA SER A 165 8.82 2.92 6.91
C SER A 165 8.76 1.58 7.64
N TRP A 166 9.09 0.49 6.96
CA TRP A 166 9.15 -0.83 7.57
C TRP A 166 10.27 -1.68 6.95
N SER A 167 10.90 -2.45 7.83
CA SER A 167 11.87 -3.49 7.52
C SER A 167 11.58 -4.71 8.41
N PRO A 168 11.77 -5.94 7.92
CA PRO A 168 11.64 -7.13 8.76
C PRO A 168 12.67 -7.06 9.88
N HIS A 169 12.22 -7.30 11.12
CA HIS A 169 13.12 -7.44 12.26
C HIS A 169 13.96 -8.71 12.14
N GLU A 170 15.12 -8.74 12.79
CA GLU A 170 16.03 -9.90 12.76
C GLU A 170 15.34 -11.20 13.20
N HIS A 171 14.47 -11.15 14.21
CA HIS A 171 13.71 -12.32 14.67
C HIS A 171 12.64 -12.82 13.68
N MET A 172 12.27 -12.02 12.67
CA MET A 172 11.35 -12.44 11.61
C MET A 172 12.08 -13.19 10.49
N ASP A 173 13.41 -13.12 10.44
CA ASP A 173 14.18 -13.66 9.33
C ASP A 173 14.05 -15.19 9.21
N GLU A 174 14.10 -15.88 10.35
CA GLU A 174 13.91 -17.33 10.45
C GLU A 174 12.53 -17.72 9.92
N GLN A 175 11.47 -17.04 10.36
CA GLN A 175 10.11 -17.32 9.90
C GLN A 175 9.94 -17.03 8.40
N ILE A 176 10.48 -15.92 7.89
CA ILE A 176 10.41 -15.58 6.46
C ILE A 176 11.17 -16.63 5.63
N GLN A 177 12.31 -17.12 6.13
CA GLN A 177 13.07 -18.18 5.48
C GLN A 177 12.29 -19.51 5.46
N GLU A 178 11.68 -19.93 6.58
CA GLU A 178 10.83 -21.13 6.62
C GLU A 178 9.64 -21.03 5.64
N GLU A 179 8.98 -19.87 5.60
CA GLU A 179 7.86 -19.61 4.69
C GLU A 179 8.29 -19.59 3.21
N TYR A 180 9.50 -19.09 2.93
CA TYR A 180 10.12 -19.17 1.61
C TYR A 180 10.49 -20.60 1.22
N GLU A 181 11.08 -21.38 2.13
CA GLU A 181 11.47 -22.77 1.91
C GLU A 181 10.28 -23.64 1.56
N GLU A 182 9.13 -23.41 2.18
CA GLU A 182 7.90 -24.12 1.82
C GLU A 182 7.44 -23.78 0.40
N ILE A 183 7.47 -22.50 0.01
CA ILE A 183 7.16 -22.08 -1.37
C ILE A 183 8.17 -22.69 -2.36
N ARG A 184 9.46 -22.70 -2.01
CA ARG A 184 10.53 -23.28 -2.84
C ARG A 184 10.37 -24.79 -2.99
N ARG A 185 10.05 -25.51 -1.92
CA ARG A 185 9.78 -26.95 -1.94
C ARG A 185 8.70 -27.28 -2.97
N GLN A 186 7.58 -26.55 -2.95
CA GLN A 186 6.50 -26.73 -3.91
C GLN A 186 6.95 -26.51 -5.36
N VAL A 187 7.78 -25.49 -5.62
CA VAL A 187 8.37 -25.25 -6.95
C VAL A 187 9.25 -26.42 -7.39
N LEU A 188 10.08 -26.96 -6.49
CA LEU A 188 10.97 -28.11 -6.76
C LEU A 188 10.22 -29.43 -6.91
N GLU A 189 9.04 -29.57 -6.33
CA GLU A 189 8.20 -30.77 -6.49
C GLU A 189 7.24 -30.67 -7.68
N GLY A 190 7.18 -29.51 -8.33
CA GLY A 190 6.26 -29.26 -9.45
C GLY A 190 4.81 -29.10 -9.00
N GLU A 191 4.58 -28.69 -7.75
CA GLU A 191 3.26 -28.39 -7.22
C GLU A 191 2.75 -27.02 -7.70
N HIS A 192 1.44 -26.88 -7.81
CA HIS A 192 0.84 -25.57 -8.06
C HIS A 192 0.76 -24.78 -6.75
N LEU A 193 1.49 -23.66 -6.67
CA LEU A 193 1.50 -22.77 -5.49
C LEU A 193 0.09 -22.29 -5.06
N SER A 194 -0.94 -22.40 -5.87
CA SER A 194 -2.32 -22.04 -5.50
C SER A 194 -2.98 -22.98 -4.49
N GLU A 195 -2.44 -24.19 -4.28
CA GLU A 195 -3.13 -25.26 -3.54
C GLU A 195 -2.86 -25.24 -2.02
N THR A 196 -1.80 -24.56 -1.58
CA THR A 196 -1.20 -24.78 -0.24
C THR A 196 -0.83 -23.50 0.52
N GLU A 197 -1.08 -22.30 0.00
CA GLU A 197 -0.69 -21.04 0.71
C GLU A 197 -1.51 -20.69 1.96
N ALA A 198 -2.39 -21.58 2.39
CA ALA A 198 -3.14 -21.43 3.63
C ALA A 198 -2.25 -21.80 4.83
N GLY A 199 -1.19 -21.01 5.09
CA GLY A 199 -0.28 -21.29 6.21
C GLY A 199 0.68 -20.15 6.56
N ASN A 200 1.37 -19.59 5.58
CA ASN A 200 2.38 -18.54 5.81
C ASN A 200 1.74 -17.26 6.36
N ASP A 201 2.35 -16.63 7.35
CA ASP A 201 1.83 -15.41 8.00
C ASP A 201 2.48 -14.14 7.44
N ILE A 202 3.72 -14.19 6.92
CA ILE A 202 4.48 -13.01 6.48
C ILE A 202 4.67 -12.97 4.94
N LEU A 203 5.27 -14.00 4.35
CA LEU A 203 5.60 -14.11 2.94
C LEU A 203 4.68 -15.14 2.27
N GLN A 204 3.83 -14.66 1.37
CA GLN A 204 2.94 -15.48 0.56
C GLN A 204 3.16 -15.17 -0.93
N THR A 205 2.44 -15.85 -1.81
CA THR A 205 2.37 -15.48 -3.22
C THR A 205 0.92 -15.17 -3.63
N CYS A 206 0.71 -14.63 -4.82
CA CYS A 206 -0.63 -14.51 -5.40
C CYS A 206 -0.61 -14.59 -6.91
N PRO A 207 -1.72 -15.06 -7.51
CA PRO A 207 -1.88 -15.08 -8.95
C PRO A 207 -1.86 -13.68 -9.53
N LYS A 208 -1.15 -13.52 -10.64
CA LYS A 208 -1.03 -12.29 -11.43
C LYS A 208 -1.51 -12.56 -12.83
N HIS A 209 -2.28 -11.60 -13.32
CA HIS A 209 -2.96 -11.66 -14.59
C HIS A 209 -2.42 -10.48 -15.38
N ASN A 210 -1.89 -10.72 -16.57
CA ASN A 210 -1.61 -9.62 -17.48
C ASN A 210 -2.91 -9.29 -18.20
N TYR A 211 -3.79 -8.48 -17.60
CA TYR A 211 -4.95 -8.01 -18.36
C TYR A 211 -4.47 -7.03 -19.44
N ASP A 212 -4.76 -7.32 -20.71
CA ASP A 212 -4.51 -6.38 -21.79
C ASP A 212 -5.64 -5.36 -21.79
N PHE A 213 -5.45 -4.28 -21.05
CA PHE A 213 -6.44 -3.21 -20.93
C PHE A 213 -6.66 -2.45 -22.24
N ALA A 214 -5.72 -2.50 -23.19
CA ALA A 214 -5.88 -1.84 -24.47
C ALA A 214 -6.82 -2.62 -25.39
N ASN A 215 -6.84 -3.95 -25.27
CA ASN A 215 -7.63 -4.85 -26.12
C ASN A 215 -8.82 -5.50 -25.39
N ASP A 216 -8.99 -5.25 -24.09
CA ASP A 216 -10.02 -5.85 -23.23
C ASP A 216 -9.97 -7.40 -23.19
N GLU A 217 -8.76 -7.95 -23.30
CA GLU A 217 -8.52 -9.40 -23.32
C GLU A 217 -7.81 -9.85 -22.03
N PRO A 218 -8.22 -10.99 -21.42
CA PRO A 218 -7.45 -11.59 -20.34
C PRO A 218 -6.14 -12.11 -20.91
N GLY A 219 -5.01 -11.50 -20.58
CA GLY A 219 -3.71 -12.03 -20.98
C GLY A 219 -3.27 -13.19 -20.11
N SER A 220 -2.10 -13.73 -20.45
CA SER A 220 -1.66 -15.04 -19.96
C SER A 220 -1.64 -15.13 -18.43
N PHE A 221 -2.35 -16.14 -17.93
CA PHE A 221 -2.29 -16.61 -16.54
C PHE A 221 -1.03 -17.43 -16.26
N VAL A 222 -0.26 -17.76 -17.30
CA VAL A 222 0.88 -18.66 -17.20
C VAL A 222 2.16 -17.99 -17.72
N VAL A 223 3.29 -18.38 -17.16
CA VAL A 223 4.60 -18.03 -17.73
C VAL A 223 4.97 -19.04 -18.82
N ASN A 224 5.52 -18.57 -19.93
CA ASN A 224 5.79 -19.41 -21.10
C ASN A 224 7.01 -20.33 -20.94
N SER A 225 7.87 -20.07 -19.94
CA SER A 225 9.09 -20.81 -19.67
C SER A 225 9.65 -20.42 -18.31
N GLY A 226 10.55 -21.26 -17.76
CA GLY A 226 11.35 -20.90 -16.57
C GLY A 226 10.92 -21.56 -15.27
N HIS A 227 10.02 -22.54 -15.28
CA HIS A 227 9.77 -23.40 -14.13
C HIS A 227 10.45 -24.76 -14.33
N PRO A 228 11.09 -25.35 -13.29
CA PRO A 228 11.86 -26.59 -13.44
C PRO A 228 11.02 -27.80 -13.88
N HIS A 229 9.75 -27.88 -13.46
CA HIS A 229 8.87 -29.03 -13.73
C HIS A 229 7.60 -28.72 -14.55
N LEU A 230 6.96 -27.57 -14.37
CA LEU A 230 5.67 -27.24 -14.99
C LEU A 230 5.84 -26.56 -16.35
N GLU A 231 5.15 -27.05 -17.38
CA GLU A 231 5.18 -26.47 -18.74
C GLU A 231 4.45 -25.12 -18.81
N LYS A 232 3.38 -24.95 -18.03
CA LYS A 232 2.55 -23.73 -17.98
C LYS A 232 2.24 -23.33 -16.54
N PRO A 233 3.25 -22.92 -15.77
CA PRO A 233 3.07 -22.52 -14.37
C PRO A 233 2.26 -21.23 -14.32
N GLU A 234 1.42 -21.09 -13.29
CA GLU A 234 0.68 -19.86 -13.07
C GLU A 234 1.66 -18.69 -12.84
N ARG A 235 1.35 -17.52 -13.40
CA ARG A 235 2.10 -16.30 -13.20
C ARG A 235 1.80 -15.76 -11.80
N ARG A 236 2.81 -15.63 -10.94
CA ARG A 236 2.61 -15.25 -9.53
C ARG A 236 3.57 -14.16 -9.07
N SER A 237 3.19 -13.44 -8.00
CA SER A 237 4.06 -12.48 -7.32
C SER A 237 4.17 -12.80 -5.85
N TRP A 238 5.33 -12.50 -5.26
CA TRP A 238 5.50 -12.37 -3.81
C TRP A 238 4.54 -11.32 -3.25
N ARG A 239 3.98 -11.59 -2.06
CA ARG A 239 3.10 -10.69 -1.34
C ARG A 239 3.27 -10.76 0.18
N ILE A 240 2.91 -9.66 0.83
CA ILE A 240 2.62 -9.60 2.27
C ILE A 240 1.10 -9.66 2.46
N PRO A 241 0.55 -10.60 3.26
CA PRO A 241 -0.89 -10.75 3.45
C PRO A 241 -1.48 -9.60 4.28
N THR A 242 -2.79 -9.36 4.10
CA THR A 242 -3.52 -8.30 4.81
C THR A 242 -3.46 -8.42 6.33
N ARG A 243 -3.42 -9.65 6.85
CA ARG A 243 -3.33 -9.95 8.28
C ARG A 243 -1.99 -9.48 8.87
N PHE A 244 -0.89 -9.61 8.14
CA PHE A 244 0.40 -9.07 8.58
C PHE A 244 0.48 -7.56 8.37
N LEU A 245 -0.04 -7.05 7.25
CA LEU A 245 -0.08 -5.61 6.98
C LEU A 245 -0.78 -4.79 8.08
N VAL A 246 -1.88 -5.29 8.64
CA VAL A 246 -2.56 -4.58 9.74
C VAL A 246 -1.77 -4.63 11.05
N ARG A 247 -0.99 -5.69 11.30
CA ARG A 247 -0.05 -5.75 12.42
C ARG A 247 1.06 -4.72 12.25
N MET A 248 1.67 -4.66 11.05
CA MET A 248 2.68 -3.65 10.72
C MET A 248 2.15 -2.23 10.95
N LEU A 249 0.90 -1.96 10.55
CA LEU A 249 0.25 -0.67 10.79
C LEU A 249 0.02 -0.41 12.28
N ALA A 250 -0.53 -1.39 13.01
CA ALA A 250 -0.80 -1.27 14.44
C ALA A 250 0.50 -1.02 15.24
N ASP A 251 1.54 -1.80 14.98
CA ASP A 251 2.83 -1.70 15.64
C ASP A 251 3.49 -0.34 15.37
N ASN A 252 3.52 0.11 14.10
CA ASN A 252 4.11 1.40 13.74
C ASN A 252 3.33 2.59 14.31
N ALA A 253 1.99 2.54 14.30
CA ALA A 253 1.17 3.60 14.86
C ALA A 253 1.05 3.52 16.40
N ASN A 254 1.64 2.50 17.03
CA ASN A 254 1.49 2.16 18.44
C ASN A 254 0.00 2.12 18.86
N LEU A 255 -0.75 1.25 18.18
CA LEU A 255 -2.17 1.01 18.36
C LEU A 255 -2.42 -0.44 18.75
N GLU A 256 -3.46 -0.67 19.55
CA GLU A 256 -3.92 -2.01 19.86
C GLU A 256 -4.48 -2.69 18.60
N LEU A 257 -4.01 -3.92 18.36
CA LEU A 257 -4.56 -4.79 17.34
C LEU A 257 -5.80 -5.52 17.87
N ILE A 258 -6.91 -5.38 17.15
CA ILE A 258 -8.16 -6.04 17.51
C ILE A 258 -8.34 -7.26 16.62
N ASP A 259 -8.28 -8.44 17.22
CA ASP A 259 -8.52 -9.71 16.52
C ASP A 259 -10.00 -10.12 16.62
N ARG A 260 -10.65 -10.34 15.47
CA ARG A 260 -12.00 -10.93 15.39
C ARG A 260 -12.01 -12.20 14.54
N GLY A 261 -10.96 -13.01 14.66
CA GLY A 261 -10.77 -14.27 13.96
C GLY A 261 -10.19 -14.07 12.57
N ARG A 262 -11.05 -14.04 11.55
CA ARG A 262 -10.61 -14.06 10.13
C ARG A 262 -9.90 -12.77 9.69
N VAL A 263 -10.15 -11.67 10.38
CA VAL A 263 -9.60 -10.36 10.05
C VAL A 263 -9.19 -9.65 11.34
N GLN A 264 -8.08 -8.94 11.27
CA GLN A 264 -7.56 -8.09 12.33
C GLN A 264 -7.72 -6.62 11.93
N TYR A 265 -7.82 -5.76 12.94
CA TYR A 265 -8.23 -4.37 12.75
C TYR A 265 -7.44 -3.42 13.65
N VAL A 266 -7.45 -2.14 13.28
CA VAL A 266 -7.15 -1.02 14.18
C VAL A 266 -8.38 -0.13 14.33
N LYS A 267 -8.53 0.55 15.48
CA LYS A 267 -9.62 1.51 15.69
C LYS A 267 -9.48 2.71 14.75
N LYS A 268 -10.57 3.04 14.04
CA LYS A 268 -10.64 4.15 13.08
C LYS A 268 -10.22 5.48 13.70
N ASP A 269 -10.89 5.87 14.78
CA ASP A 269 -10.66 7.17 15.43
C ASP A 269 -9.28 7.25 16.08
N ALA A 270 -8.76 6.11 16.56
CA ALA A 270 -7.42 6.05 17.13
C ALA A 270 -6.34 6.31 16.06
N LEU A 271 -6.48 5.73 14.86
CA LEU A 271 -5.56 5.98 13.76
C LEU A 271 -5.68 7.42 13.25
N TRP A 272 -6.88 7.97 13.13
CA TRP A 272 -7.04 9.39 12.77
C TRP A 272 -6.44 10.33 13.80
N LYS A 273 -6.55 10.02 15.10
CA LYS A 273 -5.88 10.78 16.16
C LYS A 273 -4.35 10.75 16.00
N LYS A 274 -3.77 9.56 15.78
CA LYS A 274 -2.33 9.43 15.50
C LYS A 274 -1.92 10.23 14.26
N SER A 275 -2.72 10.17 13.21
CA SER A 275 -2.51 10.94 11.98
C SER A 275 -2.50 12.44 12.26
N LYS A 276 -3.45 12.95 13.06
CA LYS A 276 -3.52 14.35 13.48
C LYS A 276 -2.28 14.79 14.27
N ASP A 277 -1.75 13.94 15.14
CA ASP A 277 -0.55 14.23 15.93
C ASP A 277 0.72 14.31 15.06
N ARG A 278 0.68 13.75 13.84
CA ARG A 278 1.81 13.63 12.92
C ARG A 278 1.77 14.61 11.75
N ALA A 279 0.59 14.90 11.22
CA ALA A 279 0.41 15.73 10.03
C ALA A 279 1.01 17.13 10.20
N THR A 280 1.59 17.67 9.12
CA THR A 280 2.11 19.05 9.11
C THR A 280 1.01 20.08 9.42
N ASP A 281 -0.19 19.87 8.88
CA ASP A 281 -1.39 20.62 9.24
C ASP A 281 -2.43 19.69 9.90
N ALA A 282 -2.56 19.81 11.22
CA ALA A 282 -3.51 19.04 12.01
C ALA A 282 -4.99 19.37 11.69
N GLU A 283 -5.29 20.54 11.11
CA GLU A 283 -6.66 20.92 10.72
C GLU A 283 -7.14 20.21 9.45
N SER A 284 -6.23 19.89 8.53
CA SER A 284 -6.51 19.05 7.36
C SER A 284 -7.11 17.68 7.74
N ILE A 285 -6.76 17.17 8.93
CA ILE A 285 -7.26 15.91 9.50
C ILE A 285 -8.59 16.09 10.24
N SER A 286 -8.83 17.26 10.85
CA SER A 286 -10.03 17.53 11.68
C SER A 286 -11.34 17.22 10.95
N ARG A 287 -11.37 17.34 9.61
CA ARG A 287 -12.56 17.02 8.78
C ARG A 287 -12.89 15.52 8.70
N PHE A 288 -11.97 14.64 9.03
CA PHE A 288 -12.17 13.17 9.02
C PHE A 288 -12.32 12.56 10.40
N VAL A 289 -11.94 13.29 11.44
CA VAL A 289 -12.24 12.93 12.82
C VAL A 289 -13.70 13.25 13.08
N SER A 290 -14.54 12.22 13.21
CA SER A 290 -15.89 12.43 13.73
C SER A 290 -15.79 13.16 15.07
N ILE A 291 -16.54 14.25 15.25
CA ILE A 291 -16.78 14.82 16.59
C ILE A 291 -17.58 13.76 17.34
N GLY A 292 -16.87 12.86 18.03
CA GLY A 292 -17.41 11.71 18.74
C GLY A 292 -18.19 12.05 20.01
N ASP A 293 -18.50 13.32 20.29
CA ASP A 293 -19.05 13.76 21.58
C ASP A 293 -20.34 14.61 21.45
N ALA A 294 -21.21 14.32 20.48
CA ALA A 294 -22.54 14.97 20.42
C ALA A 294 -23.75 14.00 20.33
N GLN A 295 -23.52 12.68 20.30
CA GLN A 295 -24.62 11.70 20.23
C GLN A 295 -24.66 10.68 21.38
N SER A 296 -23.73 10.74 22.34
CA SER A 296 -23.79 9.94 23.57
C SER A 296 -24.67 10.58 24.65
N GLU A 297 -24.79 11.91 24.71
CA GLU A 297 -25.64 12.59 25.72
C GLU A 297 -27.15 12.57 25.41
N LEU A 298 -27.55 12.19 24.18
CA LEU A 298 -28.97 12.11 23.80
C LEU A 298 -29.58 10.71 23.98
N ARG A 299 -28.81 9.71 24.44
CA ARG A 299 -29.33 8.35 24.71
C ARG A 299 -29.60 8.07 26.19
N ASP A 300 -29.29 9.02 27.08
CA ASP A 300 -29.58 8.92 28.52
C ASP A 300 -30.85 9.68 28.96
N PHE A 301 -31.67 10.16 28.01
CA PHE A 301 -32.97 10.78 28.32
C PHE A 301 -34.19 9.87 28.06
N ASP A 302 -34.00 8.60 27.68
CA ASP A 302 -35.07 7.62 27.48
C ASP A 302 -34.85 6.34 28.32
N ARG A 303 -34.64 6.51 29.63
CA ARG A 303 -34.80 5.44 30.63
C ARG A 303 -35.63 5.90 31.81
#